data_AF-A0A370QNK1-F1
#
_entry.id   AF-A0A370QNK1-F1
#
_cell.length_a   1.000
_cell.length_b   1.000
_cell.length_c   1.000
_cell.angle_alpha   90.00
_cell.angle_beta   90.00
_cell.angle_gamma   90.00
#
_symmetry.space_group_name_H-M   'P 1'
#
loop_
_entity.id
_entity.type
_entity.pdbx_description
1 polymer ?
#
loop_
_entity_poly.entity_id
_entity_poly.type
_entity_poly.pdbx_seq_one_letter_code
_entity_poly.pdbx_strand_id
1 'polypeptide(L)'
;MIIKLMLRFFIFMFHLLFGYIAGACALIVLFSYFIWHDDMEALMLYDFSFIVIGIASMYLGKNLERFEIYLIGKGLIDPKKEDYRPY
;
A
#
# COMPACT_ATOMS: atom_id res chain seq x y z
N MET A 1 -1.17 27.00 -4.49
CA MET A 1 0.14 26.31 -4.64
C MET A 1 0.43 25.39 -3.45
N ILE A 2 0.39 25.90 -2.20
CA ILE A 2 0.65 25.10 -0.98
C ILE A 2 -0.32 23.93 -0.79
N ILE A 3 -1.63 24.16 -0.97
CA ILE A 3 -2.66 23.11 -0.77
C ILE A 3 -2.46 21.92 -1.73
N LYS A 4 -2.12 22.19 -3.01
CA LYS A 4 -1.84 21.15 -4.00
C LYS A 4 -0.63 20.30 -3.60
N LEU A 5 0.42 20.95 -3.09
CA LEU A 5 1.63 20.29 -2.62
C LEU A 5 1.35 19.40 -1.40
N MET A 6 0.56 19.90 -0.44
CA MET A 6 0.16 19.12 0.72
C MET A 6 -0.64 17.88 0.33
N LEU A 7 -1.62 18.01 -0.57
CA LEU A 7 -2.42 16.87 -1.05
C LEU A 7 -1.55 15.81 -1.72
N ARG A 8 -0.61 16.21 -2.60
CA ARG A 8 0.34 15.28 -3.22
C ARG A 8 1.21 14.57 -2.18
N PHE A 9 1.69 15.30 -1.18
CA PHE A 9 2.48 14.72 -0.09
C PHE A 9 1.67 13.69 0.71
N PHE A 10 0.42 13.98 1.05
CA PHE A 10 -0.44 13.02 1.74
C PHE A 10 -0.68 11.76 0.91
N ILE A 11 -1.00 11.90 -0.37
CA ILE A 11 -1.19 10.75 -1.29
C ILE A 11 0.08 9.90 -1.35
N PHE A 12 1.24 10.54 -1.51
CA PHE A 12 2.53 9.84 -1.50
C PHE A 12 2.77 9.08 -0.19
N MET A 13 2.53 9.71 0.96
CA MET A 13 2.69 9.08 2.27
C MET A 13 1.76 7.86 2.43
N PHE A 14 0.51 7.94 1.97
CA PHE A 14 -0.41 6.80 2.01
C PHE A 14 0.03 5.67 1.07
N HIS A 15 0.53 5.97 -0.14
CA HIS A 15 1.13 4.94 -1.00
C HIS A 15 2.29 4.22 -0.32
N LEU A 16 3.20 4.99 0.28
CA LEU A 16 4.34 4.43 1.01
C LEU A 16 3.87 3.55 2.18
N LEU A 17 2.89 4.03 2.95
CA LEU A 17 2.32 3.30 4.09
C LEU A 17 1.69 1.98 3.66
N PHE A 18 0.81 1.99 2.65
CA PHE A 18 0.11 0.78 2.22
C PHE A 18 1.06 -0.23 1.56
N GLY A 19 2.03 0.24 0.77
CA GLY A 19 3.08 -0.60 0.22
C GLY A 19 3.94 -1.24 1.31
N TYR A 20 4.34 -0.46 2.32
CA TYR A 20 5.11 -0.96 3.45
C TYR A 20 4.34 -2.02 4.26
N ILE A 21 3.07 -1.77 4.58
CA ILE A 21 2.24 -2.74 5.32
C ILE A 21 2.11 -4.05 4.54
N ALA A 22 1.83 -3.98 3.23
CA ALA A 22 1.71 -5.17 2.40
C ALA A 22 3.03 -5.97 2.35
N GLY A 23 4.16 -5.29 2.17
CA GLY A 23 5.48 -5.90 2.18
C GLY A 23 5.84 -6.51 3.54
N ALA A 24 5.56 -5.80 4.64
CA ALA A 24 5.80 -6.28 6.00
C ALA A 24 4.98 -7.53 6.31
N CYS A 25 3.69 -7.55 5.94
CA CYS A 25 2.83 -8.74 6.12
C CYS A 25 3.38 -9.94 5.35
N ALA A 26 3.86 -9.73 4.11
CA ALA A 26 4.46 -10.80 3.31
C ALA A 26 5.73 -11.37 3.96
N LEU A 27 6.59 -10.51 4.53
CA LEU A 27 7.78 -10.96 5.26
C LEU A 27 7.40 -11.70 6.56
N ILE A 28 6.40 -11.21 7.30
CA ILE A 28 5.92 -11.85 8.52
C ILE A 28 5.44 -13.28 8.23
N VAL A 29 4.63 -13.46 7.19
CA VAL A 29 4.15 -14.79 6.75
C VAL A 29 5.30 -15.68 6.28
N LEU A 30 6.33 -15.11 5.63
CA LEU A 30 7.49 -15.88 5.20
C LEU A 30 8.31 -16.41 6.39
N PHE A 31 8.41 -15.64 7.47
CA PHE A 31 9.22 -15.99 8.64
C PHE A 31 8.40 -16.59 9.80
N SER A 32 7.07 -16.59 9.74
CA SER A 32 6.19 -17.07 10.81
C SER A 32 6.42 -18.54 11.15
N TYR A 33 6.77 -19.36 10.15
CA TYR A 33 7.11 -20.77 10.33
C TYR A 33 8.22 -20.97 11.38
N PHE A 34 9.25 -20.12 11.40
CA PHE A 34 10.34 -20.25 12.37
C PHE A 34 9.89 -20.03 13.82
N ILE A 35 8.79 -19.30 14.03
CA ILE A 35 8.25 -18.98 15.36
C ILE A 35 7.23 -20.03 15.79
N TRP A 36 6.36 -20.47 14.88
CA TRP A 36 5.22 -21.32 15.17
C TRP A 36 5.35 -22.75 14.63
N HIS A 37 6.57 -23.22 14.33
CA HIS A 37 6.80 -24.57 13.77
C HIS A 37 6.24 -25.73 14.62
N ASP A 38 6.01 -25.52 15.91
CA ASP A 38 5.46 -26.52 16.83
C ASP A 38 3.92 -26.50 16.92
N ASP A 39 3.26 -25.44 16.45
CA ASP A 39 1.81 -25.28 16.49
C ASP A 39 1.27 -24.80 15.13
N MET A 40 0.93 -25.77 14.28
CA MET A 40 0.45 -25.52 12.92
C MET A 40 -0.93 -24.86 12.87
N GLU A 41 -1.79 -25.08 13.87
CA GLU A 41 -3.10 -24.43 13.93
C GLU A 41 -2.95 -22.94 14.21
N ALA A 42 -2.09 -22.59 15.18
CA ALA A 42 -1.76 -21.21 15.47
C ALA A 42 -1.04 -20.53 14.29
N LEU A 43 -0.10 -21.23 13.62
CA LEU A 43 0.58 -20.72 12.43
C LEU A 43 -0.41 -20.37 11.32
N MET A 44 -1.34 -21.26 10.99
CA MET A 44 -2.32 -21.03 9.92
C MET A 44 -3.22 -19.84 10.24
N LEU A 45 -3.71 -19.72 11.48
CA LEU A 45 -4.54 -18.60 11.90
C LEU A 45 -3.77 -17.27 11.84
N TYR A 46 -2.52 -17.29 12.30
CA TYR A 46 -1.62 -16.15 12.26
C TYR A 46 -1.37 -15.72 10.82
N ASP A 47 -0.93 -16.63 9.94
CA ASP A 47 -0.67 -16.33 8.53
C ASP A 47 -1.90 -15.83 7.81
N PHE A 48 -3.06 -16.46 8.04
CA PHE A 48 -4.32 -16.01 7.45
C PHE A 48 -4.64 -14.57 7.83
N SER A 49 -4.47 -14.20 9.09
CA SER A 49 -4.73 -12.83 9.56
C SER A 49 -3.82 -11.80 8.86
N PHE A 50 -2.52 -12.10 8.70
CA PHE A 50 -1.57 -11.22 8.03
C PHE A 50 -1.78 -11.16 6.52
N ILE A 51 -2.19 -12.27 5.88
CA ILE A 51 -2.58 -12.27 4.47
C ILE A 51 -3.79 -11.35 4.25
N VAL A 52 -4.80 -11.43 5.11
CA VAL A 52 -6.00 -10.56 5.02
C VAL A 52 -5.61 -9.09 5.16
N ILE A 53 -4.76 -8.75 6.14
CA ILE A 53 -4.27 -7.37 6.33
C ILE A 53 -3.48 -6.90 5.11
N GLY A 54 -2.59 -7.74 4.58
CA GLY A 54 -1.79 -7.43 3.38
C GLY A 54 -2.68 -7.15 2.17
N ILE A 55 -3.66 -8.01 1.91
CA ILE A 55 -4.62 -7.84 0.80
C ILE A 55 -5.47 -6.57 1.00
N ALA A 56 -5.95 -6.32 2.21
CA ALA A 56 -6.71 -5.12 2.53
C ALA A 56 -5.88 -3.85 2.28
N SER A 57 -4.61 -3.85 2.67
CA SER A 57 -3.67 -2.75 2.41
C SER A 57 -3.47 -2.52 0.91
N MET A 58 -3.26 -3.59 0.13
CA MET A 58 -3.16 -3.49 -1.34
C MET A 58 -4.43 -2.93 -1.97
N TYR A 59 -5.60 -3.35 -1.48
CA TYR A 59 -6.89 -2.85 -1.95
C TYR A 59 -7.08 -1.36 -1.65
N LEU A 60 -6.72 -0.91 -0.44
CA LEU A 60 -6.72 0.51 -0.08
C LEU A 60 -5.75 1.32 -0.96
N GLY A 61 -4.57 0.77 -1.28
CA GLY A 61 -3.64 1.36 -2.24
C GLY A 61 -4.28 1.59 -3.61
N LYS A 62 -4.99 0.60 -4.16
CA LYS A 62 -5.73 0.75 -5.44
C LYS A 62 -6.84 1.80 -5.38
N ASN A 63 -7.55 1.88 -4.24
CA ASN A 63 -8.57 2.92 -4.06
C ASN A 63 -7.96 4.32 -3.94
N LEU A 64 -6.77 4.44 -3.35
CA LEU A 64 -6.02 5.68 -3.32
C LEU A 64 -5.61 6.12 -4.73
N GLU A 65 -5.20 5.21 -5.61
CA GLU A 65 -4.91 5.52 -7.03
C GLU A 65 -6.13 6.09 -7.74
N ARG A 66 -7.31 5.47 -7.53
CA ARG A 66 -8.58 5.98 -8.08
C ARG A 66 -8.92 7.36 -7.55
N PHE A 67 -8.65 7.59 -6.27
CA PHE A 67 -8.85 8.90 -5.65
C PHE A 67 -7.86 9.94 -6.20
N GLU A 68 -6.60 9.58 -6.44
CA GLU A 68 -5.61 10.43 -7.10
C GLU A 68 -6.11 10.86 -8.49
N ILE A 69 -6.59 9.91 -9.30
CA ILE A 69 -7.17 10.18 -10.64
C ILE A 69 -8.36 11.14 -10.54
N TYR A 70 -9.25 10.94 -9.57
CA TYR A 70 -10.39 11.84 -9.34
C TYR A 70 -9.93 13.27 -9.01
N LEU A 71 -8.93 13.43 -8.14
CA LEU A 71 -8.39 14.73 -7.77
C LEU A 71 -7.69 15.43 -8.96
N ILE A 72 -7.02 14.66 -9.82
CA ILE A 72 -6.45 15.16 -11.08
C ILE A 72 -7.56 15.67 -12.00
N GLY A 73 -8.63 14.88 -12.18
CA GLY A 73 -9.78 15.26 -13.01
C GLY A 73 -10.51 16.51 -12.51
N LYS A 74 -10.42 16.82 -11.20
CA LYS A 74 -10.94 18.05 -10.60
C LYS A 74 -9.97 19.23 -10.65
N GLY A 75 -8.76 19.06 -11.17
CA GLY A 75 -7.71 20.09 -11.20
C GLY A 75 -7.13 20.45 -9.82
N LEU A 76 -7.43 19.64 -8.79
CA LEU A 76 -6.99 19.85 -7.41
C LEU A 76 -5.54 19.46 -7.21
N ILE A 77 -5.05 18.48 -7.98
CA ILE A 77 -3.64 18.14 -8.09
C ILE A 77 -3.30 18.03 -9.56
N ASP A 78 -2.08 18.41 -9.92
CA ASP A 78 -1.66 18.27 -11.32
C ASP A 78 -1.36 16.78 -11.60
N PRO A 79 -1.49 16.30 -12.85
CA PRO A 79 -1.09 14.94 -13.17
C PRO A 79 0.40 14.72 -12.86
N LYS A 80 0.80 13.48 -12.57
CA LYS A 80 2.22 13.13 -12.64
C LYS A 80 2.63 13.40 -14.09
N LYS A 81 3.60 14.30 -14.31
CA LYS A 81 4.27 14.35 -15.61
C LYS A 81 4.92 12.98 -15.75
N GLU A 82 4.39 12.15 -16.63
CA GLU A 82 5.19 11.03 -17.13
C GLU A 82 6.43 11.69 -17.72
N ASP A 83 7.56 11.56 -17.02
CA ASP A 83 8.87 11.75 -17.63
C ASP A 83 8.95 10.66 -18.72
N TYR A 84 8.33 10.91 -19.87
CA TYR A 84 8.72 10.28 -21.13
C TYR A 84 10.16 10.73 -21.34
N ARG A 85 11.11 9.99 -20.76
CA ARG A 85 12.47 10.00 -21.25
C ARG A 85 12.45 9.13 -22.50
N PRO A 86 12.64 9.71 -23.70
CA PRO A 86 12.85 8.91 -24.89
C PRO A 86 14.26 8.32 -24.75
N TYR A 87 14.35 7.07 -24.33
CA TYR A 87 15.53 6.24 -24.54
C TYR A 87 15.14 5.09 -25.44
#